data_AF-A0A849Z337-F1
#
_entry.id   AF-A0A849Z337-F1
#
_cell.length_a   1.000
_cell.length_b   1.000
_cell.length_c   1.000
_cell.angle_alpha   90.00
_cell.angle_beta   90.00
_cell.angle_gamma   90.00
#
_symmetry.space_group_name_H-M   'P 1'
#
loop_
_entity.id
_entity.type
_entity.pdbx_description
1 polymer ?
#
loop_
_entity_poly.entity_id
_entity_poly.type
_entity_poly.pdbx_seq_one_letter_code
_entity_poly.pdbx_strand_id
1 'polypeptide(L)'
;MTSRLLSSIAAAVIAATSACHHAPPCKTEPRPPSVVALTGAAEAAELLEPVAKLSRDKGASNVSIVASSLGAEGDRAGGFVAAPKDKCLLFFARGSTGVGDVDLFTFQDDGSPIVTDESASDQAAVLICPPLPDRIYATARIASGSGLVALGAQEVDKSVAEVAARAIGARARGGETGRLESWPGLEAKIVSHRRALGSVWEDVRRFAAPVDARAPTRTTITVEAGRCMDVLVVPSDEVANVELVAETEDGRIAARGISEGRDRSLVLCSERGDVVTISARPRASAGMAAFVIARSREGATSELARTQRIERITQSLPVDGARADLAKGLDASWGKGKAVGSGQAKVGSRTSLPLRLSKGCSRVDVIAGSPLGPVSAALWDADGKLLAEASGSLRATLYACGPARDARVDVESRGRIGPFGVDLRQWGDPGSELLKLPVAAARILERVVGSAESAPELAHGATSVELIASKLQTSSFIIPPNTCTDVIAALDEGGSGIDLRLVDEASGEDMVGRGRFVASQRICAGTSPRKARVELRVDTGPVKGLVLMREGK
;
A
#
# COMPACT_ATOMS: atom_id res chain seq x y z
N MET A 1 -78.14 13.08 -1.33
CA MET A 1 -79.17 12.81 -2.35
C MET A 1 -79.52 14.14 -3.00
N THR A 2 -78.70 14.58 -3.96
CA THR A 2 -79.01 14.57 -5.41
C THR A 2 -80.27 15.34 -5.77
N SER A 3 -80.14 16.58 -6.24
CA SER A 3 -80.56 16.91 -7.61
C SER A 3 -80.07 18.30 -8.02
N ARG A 4 -79.73 18.39 -9.30
CA ARG A 4 -79.19 19.53 -10.07
C ARG A 4 -80.20 20.66 -10.18
N LEU A 5 -79.71 21.91 -10.27
CA LEU A 5 -80.33 22.99 -11.05
C LEU A 5 -79.27 24.09 -11.26
N LEU A 6 -78.81 24.24 -12.50
CA LEU A 6 -78.02 25.40 -12.95
C LEU A 6 -78.94 26.20 -13.88
N SER A 7 -79.33 27.38 -13.40
CA SER A 7 -80.10 28.37 -14.15
C SER A 7 -79.17 29.26 -14.96
N SER A 8 -79.61 29.55 -16.18
CA SER A 8 -79.07 30.55 -17.08
C SER A 8 -79.60 31.96 -16.77
N ILE A 9 -78.94 32.96 -17.37
CA ILE A 9 -79.42 34.32 -17.73
C ILE A 9 -79.07 35.46 -16.77
N ALA A 10 -77.95 36.09 -17.12
CA ALA A 10 -77.72 37.52 -17.41
C ALA A 10 -78.68 38.58 -16.84
N ALA A 11 -78.08 39.61 -16.21
CA ALA A 11 -78.54 40.99 -16.26
C ALA A 11 -77.33 41.92 -16.45
N ALA A 12 -77.50 42.87 -17.37
CA ALA A 12 -76.51 43.79 -17.87
C ALA A 12 -76.62 45.18 -17.21
N VAL A 13 -75.70 46.08 -17.63
CA VAL A 13 -75.79 47.57 -17.64
C VAL A 13 -75.26 48.31 -16.40
N ILE A 14 -74.46 49.38 -16.42
CA ILE A 14 -73.55 50.10 -17.36
C ILE A 14 -72.76 51.14 -16.50
N ALA A 15 -71.52 51.42 -16.92
CA ALA A 15 -70.71 52.67 -16.83
C ALA A 15 -70.21 53.29 -15.50
N ALA A 16 -68.86 53.35 -15.45
CA ALA A 16 -67.99 54.53 -15.31
C ALA A 16 -67.79 55.18 -13.92
N THR A 17 -66.56 55.12 -13.40
CA THR A 17 -65.49 56.11 -13.65
C THR A 17 -64.19 55.71 -12.95
N SER A 18 -63.05 56.18 -13.48
CA SER A 18 -61.76 56.42 -12.79
C SER A 18 -60.70 55.30 -12.75
N ALA A 19 -59.95 55.23 -13.87
CA ALA A 19 -58.49 55.37 -13.96
C ALA A 19 -57.50 54.46 -13.17
N CYS A 20 -56.70 53.74 -13.97
CA CYS A 20 -55.22 53.66 -13.90
C CYS A 20 -54.54 52.71 -12.90
N HIS A 21 -54.30 51.47 -13.36
CA HIS A 21 -52.99 50.78 -13.50
C HIS A 21 -53.13 49.26 -13.30
N HIS A 22 -53.43 48.54 -14.38
CA HIS A 22 -53.11 47.11 -14.45
C HIS A 22 -51.69 46.99 -15.02
N ALA A 23 -50.73 46.77 -14.12
CA ALA A 23 -49.43 46.23 -14.52
C ALA A 23 -49.64 44.80 -15.10
N PRO A 24 -48.91 44.40 -16.14
CA PRO A 24 -48.96 43.02 -16.62
C PRO A 24 -48.47 42.07 -15.51
N PRO A 25 -48.92 40.81 -15.47
CA PRO A 25 -48.42 39.85 -14.50
C PRO A 25 -46.91 39.69 -14.70
N CYS A 26 -46.16 40.04 -13.66
CA CYS A 26 -44.72 39.89 -13.61
C CYS A 26 -44.40 38.40 -13.80
N LYS A 27 -43.89 38.03 -14.98
CA LYS A 27 -43.21 36.76 -15.17
C LYS A 27 -41.96 36.81 -14.30
N THR A 28 -42.02 36.22 -13.11
CA THR A 28 -40.82 35.91 -12.34
C THR A 28 -40.08 34.82 -13.09
N GLU A 29 -39.05 35.20 -13.85
CA GLU A 29 -38.04 34.24 -14.28
C GLU A 29 -37.45 33.57 -13.02
N PRO A 30 -37.22 32.24 -13.04
CA PRO A 30 -36.52 31.57 -11.95
C PRO A 30 -35.12 32.16 -11.88
N ARG A 31 -34.85 32.96 -10.84
CA ARG A 31 -33.49 33.42 -10.55
C ARG A 31 -32.64 32.16 -10.35
N PRO A 32 -31.51 31.98 -11.07
CA PRO A 32 -30.62 30.85 -10.83
C PRO A 32 -30.21 30.85 -9.35
N PRO A 33 -30.02 29.67 -8.74
CA PRO A 33 -29.66 29.57 -7.33
C PRO A 33 -28.42 30.41 -7.05
N SER A 34 -28.59 31.52 -6.34
CA SER A 34 -27.48 32.29 -5.80
C SER A 34 -27.02 31.61 -4.53
N VAL A 35 -25.70 31.39 -4.44
CA VAL A 35 -25.03 30.76 -3.29
C VAL A 35 -25.37 31.53 -2.02
N VAL A 36 -25.96 30.83 -1.05
CA VAL A 36 -26.25 31.38 0.29
C VAL A 36 -25.10 31.00 1.21
N ALA A 37 -24.36 31.99 1.70
CA ALA A 37 -23.31 31.82 2.69
C ALA A 37 -23.89 31.40 4.05
N LEU A 38 -23.45 30.27 4.59
CA LEU A 38 -23.66 29.90 5.99
C LEU A 38 -22.46 30.37 6.84
N THR A 39 -22.69 30.59 8.12
CA THR A 39 -21.75 31.18 9.10
C THR A 39 -20.48 30.34 9.26
N GLY A 40 -19.51 30.67 8.41
CA GLY A 40 -18.08 30.31 8.39
C GLY A 40 -17.36 31.02 7.23
N ALA A 41 -18.03 32.00 6.61
CA ALA A 41 -17.64 32.59 5.33
C ALA A 41 -16.53 33.64 5.45
N ALA A 42 -16.35 34.28 6.62
CA ALA A 42 -15.33 35.32 6.79
C ALA A 42 -13.92 34.70 6.85
N GLU A 43 -13.74 33.69 7.71
CA GLU A 43 -12.47 32.96 7.85
C GLU A 43 -12.15 32.14 6.58
N ALA A 44 -13.18 31.57 5.94
CA ALA A 44 -13.01 30.92 4.64
C ALA A 44 -12.64 31.91 3.52
N ALA A 45 -13.20 33.13 3.53
CA ALA A 45 -12.81 34.18 2.59
C ALA A 45 -11.36 34.61 2.82
N GLU A 46 -10.94 34.83 4.07
CA GLU A 46 -9.55 35.18 4.40
C GLU A 46 -8.56 34.12 3.93
N LEU A 47 -8.91 32.84 4.06
CA LEU A 47 -8.07 31.72 3.65
C LEU A 47 -7.95 31.59 2.12
N LEU A 48 -9.03 31.90 1.39
CA LEU A 48 -9.11 31.78 -0.07
C LEU A 48 -8.67 33.04 -0.81
N GLU A 49 -8.74 34.21 -0.20
CA GLU A 49 -8.52 35.50 -0.87
C GLU A 49 -7.10 35.67 -1.45
N PRO A 50 -6.02 35.25 -0.77
CA PRO A 50 -4.67 35.34 -1.34
C PRO A 50 -4.53 34.58 -2.66
N VAL A 51 -5.06 33.36 -2.74
CA VAL A 51 -5.02 32.55 -3.96
C VAL A 51 -6.01 33.06 -5.01
N ALA A 52 -7.22 33.45 -4.60
CA ALA A 52 -8.23 34.00 -5.50
C ALA A 52 -7.76 35.30 -6.16
N LYS A 53 -6.93 36.10 -5.48
CA LYS A 53 -6.32 37.31 -6.04
C LYS A 53 -5.36 36.98 -7.19
N LEU A 54 -4.53 35.95 -7.04
CA LEU A 54 -3.56 35.56 -8.06
C LEU A 54 -4.23 35.18 -9.39
N SER A 55 -5.33 34.43 -9.34
CA SER A 55 -6.12 34.06 -10.51
C SER A 55 -6.96 35.22 -11.05
N ARG A 56 -7.53 36.09 -10.18
CA ARG A 56 -8.25 37.31 -10.60
C ARG A 56 -7.34 38.28 -11.36
N ASP A 57 -6.11 38.46 -10.88
CA ASP A 57 -5.09 39.27 -11.55
C ASP A 57 -4.74 38.73 -12.96
N LYS A 58 -5.21 37.51 -13.32
CA LYS A 58 -5.11 36.88 -14.64
C LYS A 58 -6.45 36.74 -15.37
N GLY A 59 -7.52 37.36 -14.90
CA GLY A 59 -8.81 37.41 -15.57
C GLY A 59 -9.85 36.39 -15.06
N ALA A 60 -9.63 35.74 -13.92
CA ALA A 60 -10.67 34.97 -13.25
C ALA A 60 -11.73 35.87 -12.57
N SER A 61 -12.92 35.33 -12.32
CA SER A 61 -13.99 36.01 -11.59
C SER A 61 -13.69 36.17 -10.09
N ASN A 62 -14.57 36.85 -9.36
CA ASN A 62 -14.58 36.78 -7.90
C ASN A 62 -14.76 35.34 -7.42
N VAL A 63 -14.12 35.00 -6.29
CA VAL A 63 -14.24 33.68 -5.68
C VAL A 63 -15.62 33.52 -5.07
N SER A 64 -16.25 32.38 -5.37
CA SER A 64 -17.43 31.89 -4.67
C SER A 64 -16.99 30.83 -3.68
N ILE A 65 -17.34 31.00 -2.41
CA ILE A 65 -17.09 29.97 -1.39
C ILE A 65 -18.09 28.84 -1.61
N VAL A 66 -17.59 27.65 -1.91
CA VAL A 66 -18.40 26.46 -2.16
C VAL A 66 -18.73 25.77 -0.84
N ALA A 67 -17.71 25.59 0.01
CA ALA A 67 -17.85 24.95 1.30
C ALA A 67 -16.69 25.34 2.23
N SER A 68 -16.91 25.24 3.53
CA SER A 68 -15.88 25.34 4.55
C SER A 68 -16.22 24.44 5.73
N SER A 69 -15.22 23.80 6.34
CA SER A 69 -15.41 23.00 7.55
C SER A 69 -14.17 23.04 8.42
N LEU A 70 -14.36 22.97 9.74
CA LEU A 70 -13.33 22.62 10.69
C LEU A 70 -13.28 21.09 10.81
N GLY A 71 -12.10 20.48 10.78
CA GLY A 71 -11.98 19.03 10.85
C GLY A 71 -10.55 18.53 11.08
N ALA A 72 -10.40 17.21 11.08
CA ALA A 72 -9.14 16.49 11.16
C ALA A 72 -8.95 15.58 9.94
N GLU A 73 -7.86 14.82 9.93
CA GLU A 73 -7.55 13.84 8.89
C GLU A 73 -8.76 12.96 8.55
N GLY A 74 -9.13 12.94 7.27
CA GLY A 74 -10.27 12.22 6.72
C GLY A 74 -11.55 13.05 6.57
N ASP A 75 -11.69 14.18 7.28
CA ASP A 75 -12.87 15.05 7.19
C ASP A 75 -12.94 15.77 5.85
N ARG A 76 -14.16 16.15 5.44
CA ARG A 76 -14.44 16.72 4.13
C ARG A 76 -15.34 17.96 4.20
N ALA A 77 -15.10 18.89 3.27
CA ALA A 77 -16.00 20.00 2.97
C ALA A 77 -16.31 19.98 1.47
N GLY A 78 -17.59 19.99 1.09
CA GLY A 78 -17.96 19.92 -0.33
C GLY A 78 -19.34 20.48 -0.62
N GLY A 79 -19.59 20.78 -1.89
CA GLY A 79 -20.82 21.38 -2.37
C GLY A 79 -20.98 21.29 -3.88
N PHE A 80 -22.21 21.49 -4.35
CA PHE A 80 -22.52 21.57 -5.78
C PHE A 80 -22.29 22.99 -6.30
N VAL A 81 -21.69 23.08 -7.49
CA VAL A 81 -21.50 24.32 -8.25
C VAL A 81 -22.15 24.16 -9.61
N ALA A 82 -23.02 25.11 -9.97
CA ALA A 82 -23.60 25.18 -11.31
C ALA A 82 -22.50 25.50 -12.33
N ALA A 83 -22.43 24.74 -13.41
CA ALA A 83 -21.33 24.86 -14.36
C ALA A 83 -21.72 25.73 -15.57
N PRO A 84 -20.97 26.81 -15.86
CA PRO A 84 -21.21 27.64 -17.02
C PRO A 84 -20.93 26.85 -18.32
N LYS A 85 -21.79 27.00 -19.33
CA LYS A 85 -21.67 26.20 -20.57
C LYS A 85 -20.49 26.61 -21.46
N ASP A 86 -20.03 27.85 -21.33
CA ASP A 86 -19.07 28.49 -22.22
C ASP A 86 -17.77 28.93 -21.53
N LYS A 87 -17.68 28.85 -20.20
CA LYS A 87 -16.49 29.19 -19.41
C LYS A 87 -15.88 27.99 -18.70
N CYS A 88 -14.64 28.14 -18.27
CA CYS A 88 -13.98 27.16 -17.40
C CYS A 88 -14.30 27.45 -15.92
N LEU A 89 -14.25 26.41 -15.10
CA LEU A 89 -14.31 26.50 -13.64
C LEU A 89 -12.94 26.17 -13.05
N LEU A 90 -12.48 27.05 -12.16
CA LEU A 90 -11.27 26.89 -11.37
C LEU A 90 -11.68 26.63 -9.92
N PHE A 91 -11.42 25.42 -9.43
CA PHE A 91 -11.63 25.05 -8.03
C PHE A 91 -10.31 25.06 -7.28
N PHE A 92 -10.32 25.51 -6.04
CA PHE A 92 -9.14 25.47 -5.18
C PHE A 92 -9.53 25.37 -3.72
N ALA A 93 -8.76 24.59 -2.97
CA ALA A 93 -8.95 24.38 -1.55
C ALA A 93 -7.74 24.88 -0.77
N ARG A 94 -7.97 25.43 0.42
CA ARG A 94 -6.90 25.88 1.32
C ARG A 94 -7.17 25.39 2.73
N GLY A 95 -6.12 24.93 3.39
CA GLY A 95 -6.11 24.58 4.80
C GLY A 95 -5.51 25.69 5.66
N SER A 96 -5.99 25.86 6.89
CA SER A 96 -5.33 26.68 7.91
C SER A 96 -3.98 26.08 8.32
N THR A 97 -3.16 26.81 9.08
CA THR A 97 -1.78 26.41 9.47
C THR A 97 -1.63 25.01 10.08
N GLY A 98 -2.67 24.44 10.69
CA GLY A 98 -2.64 23.07 11.25
C GLY A 98 -2.93 21.94 10.24
N VAL A 99 -3.31 22.27 9.01
CA VAL A 99 -3.59 21.31 7.94
C VAL A 99 -2.34 21.19 7.07
N GLY A 100 -1.77 19.98 7.02
CA GLY A 100 -0.54 19.71 6.27
C GLY A 100 -0.77 19.30 4.83
N ASP A 101 -1.94 18.74 4.52
CA ASP A 101 -2.27 18.20 3.21
C ASP A 101 -3.78 18.27 2.96
N VAL A 102 -4.17 18.76 1.78
CA VAL A 102 -5.57 18.89 1.34
C VAL A 102 -5.72 18.28 -0.03
N ASP A 103 -6.58 17.27 -0.15
CA ASP A 103 -6.97 16.76 -1.46
C ASP A 103 -8.21 17.49 -1.98
N LEU A 104 -8.29 17.70 -3.29
CA LEU A 104 -9.44 18.27 -3.98
C LEU A 104 -9.98 17.28 -5.02
N PHE A 105 -11.27 16.98 -4.94
CA PHE A 105 -11.97 16.11 -5.87
C PHE A 105 -13.15 16.83 -6.51
N THR A 106 -13.36 16.58 -7.80
CA THR A 106 -14.54 17.06 -8.51
C THR A 106 -15.25 15.91 -9.21
N PHE A 107 -16.57 15.93 -9.18
CA PHE A 107 -17.43 14.86 -9.66
C PHE A 107 -18.57 15.40 -10.51
N GLN A 108 -19.03 14.58 -11.45
CA GLN A 108 -20.30 14.76 -12.13
C GLN A 108 -21.46 14.34 -11.20
N ASP A 109 -22.69 14.61 -11.64
CA ASP A 109 -23.93 14.27 -10.91
C ASP A 109 -24.11 12.77 -10.65
N ASP A 110 -23.58 11.92 -11.51
CA ASP A 110 -23.60 10.46 -11.35
C ASP A 110 -22.50 9.95 -10.39
N GLY A 111 -21.71 10.86 -9.81
CA GLY A 111 -20.58 10.55 -8.95
C GLY A 111 -19.31 10.16 -9.70
N SER A 112 -19.25 10.31 -11.02
CA SER A 112 -18.04 10.05 -11.81
C SER A 112 -17.00 11.16 -11.62
N PRO A 113 -15.72 10.83 -11.33
CA PRO A 113 -14.68 11.84 -11.13
C PRO A 113 -14.42 12.61 -12.43
N ILE A 114 -14.15 13.91 -12.31
CA ILE A 114 -13.79 14.80 -13.44
C ILE A 114 -12.29 15.10 -13.40
N VAL A 115 -11.81 15.66 -12.30
CA VAL A 115 -10.40 15.97 -12.04
C VAL A 115 -10.16 15.96 -10.53
N THR A 116 -8.97 15.54 -10.14
CA THR A 116 -8.54 15.41 -8.76
C THR A 116 -7.15 15.99 -8.57
N ASP A 117 -6.93 16.62 -7.43
CA ASP A 117 -5.61 17.00 -6.94
C ASP A 117 -5.40 16.33 -5.58
N GLU A 118 -4.58 15.29 -5.55
CA GLU A 118 -4.19 14.58 -4.33
C GLU A 118 -2.68 14.75 -4.06
N SER A 119 -2.12 15.91 -4.45
CA SER A 119 -0.72 16.21 -4.11
C SER A 119 -0.57 16.47 -2.63
N ALA A 120 0.58 16.05 -2.07
CA ALA A 120 0.92 16.30 -0.67
C ALA A 120 1.19 17.79 -0.42
N SER A 121 0.13 18.59 -0.35
CA SER A 121 0.16 20.04 -0.27
C SER A 121 -1.13 20.58 0.34
N ASP A 122 -1.02 21.66 1.09
CA ASP A 122 -2.16 22.44 1.59
C ASP A 122 -2.81 23.35 0.51
N GLN A 123 -2.36 23.26 -0.75
CA GLN A 123 -2.71 24.18 -1.84
C GLN A 123 -3.40 23.54 -3.05
N ALA A 124 -4.24 22.52 -2.86
CA ALA A 124 -4.89 21.85 -3.98
C ALA A 124 -5.73 22.77 -4.88
N ALA A 125 -5.59 22.59 -6.20
CA ALA A 125 -6.33 23.36 -7.20
C ALA A 125 -6.50 22.60 -8.53
N VAL A 126 -7.67 22.76 -9.17
CA VAL A 126 -8.02 22.09 -10.45
C VAL A 126 -8.77 23.01 -11.40
N LEU A 127 -8.52 22.86 -12.71
CA LEU A 127 -9.19 23.57 -13.80
C LEU A 127 -10.03 22.62 -14.64
N ILE A 128 -11.29 22.98 -14.88
CA ILE A 128 -12.23 22.23 -15.72
C ILE A 128 -12.79 23.16 -16.79
N CYS A 129 -12.52 22.87 -18.06
CA CYS A 129 -13.04 23.65 -19.19
C CYS A 129 -14.14 22.88 -19.94
N PRO A 130 -15.03 23.58 -20.69
CA PRO A 130 -16.10 22.94 -21.44
C PRO A 130 -15.64 21.85 -22.41
N PRO A 131 -16.48 20.83 -22.67
CA PRO A 131 -17.88 20.74 -22.24
C PRO A 131 -18.04 20.35 -20.76
N LEU A 132 -18.81 21.16 -20.01
CA LEU A 132 -19.11 20.92 -18.59
C LEU A 132 -20.52 20.32 -18.42
N PRO A 133 -20.74 19.48 -17.38
CA PRO A 133 -22.08 19.01 -17.00
C PRO A 133 -22.98 20.18 -16.53
N ASP A 134 -24.21 19.92 -16.08
CA ASP A 134 -25.08 20.99 -15.57
C ASP A 134 -24.61 21.52 -14.21
N ARG A 135 -24.10 20.65 -13.36
CA ARG A 135 -23.45 21.00 -12.09
C ARG A 135 -22.32 20.01 -11.80
N ILE A 136 -21.40 20.45 -10.96
CA ILE A 136 -20.22 19.70 -10.52
C ILE A 136 -20.26 19.65 -9.00
N TYR A 137 -20.09 18.47 -8.42
CA TYR A 137 -19.86 18.35 -6.99
C TYR A 137 -18.35 18.45 -6.73
N ALA A 138 -17.92 19.45 -5.98
CA ALA A 138 -16.53 19.61 -5.57
C ALA A 138 -16.39 19.38 -4.07
N THR A 139 -15.33 18.69 -3.66
CA THR A 139 -15.05 18.43 -2.24
C THR A 139 -13.56 18.49 -1.96
N ALA A 140 -13.21 19.16 -0.86
CA ALA A 140 -11.90 19.13 -0.26
C ALA A 140 -11.88 18.10 0.87
N ARG A 141 -10.77 17.36 1.04
CA ARG A 141 -10.51 16.44 2.16
C ARG A 141 -9.23 16.87 2.87
N ILE A 142 -9.25 16.86 4.20
CA ILE A 142 -8.02 16.97 4.98
C ILE A 142 -7.30 15.62 4.91
N ALA A 143 -6.21 15.56 4.16
CA ALA A 143 -5.40 14.34 3.99
C ALA A 143 -4.40 14.14 5.13
N SER A 144 -3.96 15.24 5.76
CA SER A 144 -3.11 15.22 6.95
C SER A 144 -3.28 16.52 7.76
N GLY A 145 -3.20 16.38 9.09
CA GLY A 145 -3.35 17.50 10.03
C GLY A 145 -4.79 17.76 10.46
N SER A 146 -5.02 18.94 11.01
CA SER A 146 -6.34 19.35 11.51
C SER A 146 -6.47 20.87 11.51
N GLY A 147 -7.66 21.37 11.19
CA GLY A 147 -7.94 22.79 11.14
C GLY A 147 -9.08 23.13 10.20
N LEU A 148 -9.19 24.40 9.84
CA LEU A 148 -10.18 24.88 8.90
C LEU A 148 -9.74 24.53 7.47
N VAL A 149 -10.63 23.96 6.68
CA VAL A 149 -10.48 23.82 5.22
C VAL A 149 -11.57 24.62 4.52
N ALA A 150 -11.20 25.39 3.51
CA ALA A 150 -12.11 26.16 2.67
C ALA A 150 -11.97 25.75 1.21
N LEU A 151 -13.09 25.64 0.50
CA LEU A 151 -13.18 25.31 -0.92
C LEU A 151 -13.81 26.48 -1.67
N GLY A 152 -13.08 27.01 -2.66
CA GLY A 152 -13.52 28.09 -3.53
C GLY A 152 -13.68 27.65 -4.99
N ALA A 153 -14.48 28.41 -5.74
CA ALA A 153 -14.62 28.29 -7.18
C ALA A 153 -14.60 29.67 -7.85
N GLN A 154 -14.00 29.75 -9.04
CA GLN A 154 -14.01 30.92 -9.92
C GLN A 154 -14.35 30.52 -11.34
N GLU A 155 -15.11 31.37 -12.02
CA GLU A 155 -15.28 31.29 -13.47
C GLU A 155 -14.08 31.92 -14.17
N VAL A 156 -13.64 31.31 -15.26
CA VAL A 156 -12.54 31.83 -16.08
C VAL A 156 -12.89 31.70 -17.55
N ASP A 157 -12.72 32.78 -18.31
CA ASP A 157 -12.88 32.72 -19.76
C ASP A 157 -11.84 31.79 -20.38
N LYS A 158 -12.26 31.00 -21.38
CA LYS A 158 -11.41 29.98 -22.03
C LYS A 158 -10.07 30.54 -22.54
N SER A 159 -10.05 31.80 -22.98
CA SER A 159 -8.86 32.47 -23.52
C SER A 159 -7.76 32.70 -22.47
N VAL A 160 -8.11 32.79 -21.18
CA VAL A 160 -7.17 33.07 -20.08
C VAL A 160 -7.10 31.95 -19.05
N ALA A 161 -7.90 30.89 -19.21
CA ALA A 161 -8.01 29.76 -18.29
C ALA A 161 -6.66 29.12 -17.92
N GLU A 162 -5.83 28.82 -18.91
CA GLU A 162 -4.48 28.24 -18.71
C GLU A 162 -3.55 29.18 -17.93
N VAL A 163 -3.64 30.49 -18.16
CA VAL A 163 -2.81 31.48 -17.48
C VAL A 163 -3.24 31.64 -16.03
N ALA A 164 -4.55 31.69 -15.77
CA ALA A 164 -5.10 31.77 -14.42
C ALA A 164 -4.84 30.49 -13.61
N ALA A 165 -4.95 29.32 -14.24
CA ALA A 165 -4.66 28.04 -13.61
C ALA A 165 -3.18 27.94 -13.19
N ARG A 166 -2.25 28.28 -14.09
CA ARG A 166 -0.82 28.31 -13.77
C ARG A 166 -0.47 29.25 -12.62
N ALA A 167 -1.17 30.39 -12.50
CA ALA A 167 -0.91 31.36 -11.43
C ALA A 167 -1.17 30.80 -10.02
N ILE A 168 -1.97 29.75 -9.89
CA ILE A 168 -2.31 29.12 -8.60
C ILE A 168 -1.89 27.65 -8.51
N GLY A 169 -1.12 27.16 -9.49
CA GLY A 169 -0.71 25.76 -9.57
C GLY A 169 -1.84 24.79 -9.89
N ALA A 170 -2.96 25.26 -10.47
CA ALA A 170 -4.11 24.40 -10.73
C ALA A 170 -3.84 23.38 -11.82
N ARG A 171 -4.28 22.14 -11.57
CA ARG A 171 -4.14 21.01 -12.47
C ARG A 171 -5.26 21.00 -13.50
N ALA A 172 -4.92 20.91 -14.77
CA ALA A 172 -5.89 20.78 -15.85
C ALA A 172 -6.04 19.31 -16.28
N ARG A 173 -7.25 18.95 -16.71
CA ARG A 173 -7.52 17.64 -17.33
C ARG A 173 -6.63 17.46 -18.57
N GLY A 174 -5.74 16.46 -18.55
CA GLY A 174 -4.95 16.02 -19.71
C GLY A 174 -3.54 16.61 -19.85
N GLY A 175 -2.95 17.14 -18.77
CA GLY A 175 -1.59 17.70 -18.80
C GLY A 175 -0.47 16.69 -19.07
N GLU A 176 -0.67 15.41 -18.75
CA GLU A 176 0.29 14.35 -19.09
C GLU A 176 -0.15 13.62 -20.36
N THR A 177 0.63 13.78 -21.44
CA THR A 177 0.31 13.25 -22.78
C THR A 177 0.35 11.73 -22.88
N GLY A 178 0.52 11.00 -21.77
CA GLY A 178 0.70 9.54 -21.76
C GLY A 178 1.96 9.08 -22.51
N ARG A 179 2.89 9.99 -22.83
CA ARG A 179 4.15 9.67 -23.49
C ARG A 179 5.23 9.47 -22.45
N LEU A 180 5.84 8.28 -22.44
CA LEU A 180 6.88 7.92 -21.49
C LEU A 180 8.11 8.81 -21.58
N GLU A 181 8.44 9.28 -22.78
CA GLU A 181 9.60 10.14 -23.04
C GLU A 181 9.48 11.50 -22.34
N SER A 182 8.26 11.92 -22.04
CA SER A 182 7.97 13.15 -21.29
C SER A 182 7.73 12.91 -19.80
N TRP A 183 7.87 11.66 -19.31
CA TRP A 183 7.55 11.32 -17.93
C TRP A 183 8.59 11.90 -16.96
N PRO A 184 8.20 12.84 -16.06
CA PRO A 184 9.16 13.56 -15.23
C PRO A 184 9.99 12.62 -14.34
N GLY A 185 11.31 12.68 -14.49
CA GLY A 185 12.26 11.94 -13.65
C GLY A 185 12.22 10.42 -13.77
N LEU A 186 11.52 9.85 -14.77
CA LEU A 186 11.34 8.40 -14.90
C LEU A 186 12.67 7.64 -14.99
N GLU A 187 13.61 8.08 -15.82
CA GLU A 187 14.91 7.40 -15.96
C GLU A 187 15.71 7.43 -14.65
N ALA A 188 15.69 8.54 -13.92
CA ALA A 188 16.36 8.65 -12.62
C ALA A 188 15.75 7.67 -11.61
N LYS A 189 14.41 7.54 -11.58
CA LYS A 189 13.70 6.58 -10.76
C LYS A 189 14.06 5.14 -11.11
N ILE A 190 14.09 4.79 -12.41
CA ILE A 190 14.48 3.45 -12.89
C ILE A 190 15.91 3.10 -12.44
N VAL A 191 16.85 4.03 -12.59
CA VAL A 191 18.26 3.81 -12.20
C VAL A 191 18.39 3.63 -10.68
N SER A 192 17.70 4.48 -9.90
CA SER A 192 17.70 4.39 -8.43
C SER A 192 17.11 3.05 -7.96
N HIS A 193 15.95 2.69 -8.50
CA HIS A 193 15.24 1.44 -8.21
C HIS A 193 16.12 0.22 -8.52
N ARG A 194 16.67 0.11 -9.74
CA ARG A 194 17.54 -1.02 -10.13
C ARG A 194 18.80 -1.13 -9.29
N ARG A 195 19.38 0.00 -8.88
CA ARG A 195 20.53 -0.01 -7.95
C ARG A 195 20.14 -0.60 -6.59
N ALA A 196 18.95 -0.28 -6.09
CA ALA A 196 18.43 -0.84 -4.85
C ALA A 196 18.11 -2.35 -4.96
N LEU A 197 17.58 -2.80 -6.10
CA LEU A 197 17.32 -4.23 -6.34
C LEU A 197 18.61 -5.06 -6.44
N GLY A 198 19.68 -4.47 -6.98
CA GLY A 198 20.89 -5.19 -7.39
C GLY A 198 20.67 -5.99 -8.68
N SER A 199 21.62 -6.86 -9.04
CA SER A 199 21.62 -7.64 -10.27
C SER A 199 21.65 -6.84 -11.59
N VAL A 200 21.54 -7.56 -12.71
CA VAL A 200 21.51 -6.99 -14.07
C VAL A 200 20.10 -7.14 -14.64
N TRP A 201 19.52 -6.02 -15.07
CA TRP A 201 18.16 -5.93 -15.57
C TRP A 201 18.12 -5.50 -17.03
N GLU A 202 17.34 -6.21 -17.83
CA GLU A 202 17.05 -5.89 -19.23
C GLU A 202 15.60 -5.42 -19.35
N ASP A 203 15.38 -4.29 -20.01
CA ASP A 203 14.04 -3.79 -20.27
C ASP A 203 13.27 -4.71 -21.21
N VAL A 204 12.11 -5.19 -20.75
CA VAL A 204 11.19 -6.02 -21.55
C VAL A 204 10.12 -5.15 -22.17
N ARG A 205 9.54 -4.26 -21.36
CA ARG A 205 8.44 -3.40 -21.81
C ARG A 205 8.36 -2.14 -20.97
N ARG A 206 8.16 -1.01 -21.64
CA ARG A 206 7.78 0.26 -21.01
C ARG A 206 6.53 0.79 -21.69
N PHE A 207 5.53 1.20 -20.92
CA PHE A 207 4.38 1.91 -21.47
C PHE A 207 3.72 2.79 -20.41
N ALA A 208 3.03 3.85 -20.82
CA ALA A 208 2.09 4.55 -19.94
C ALA A 208 0.67 4.04 -20.21
N ALA A 209 -0.12 3.89 -19.16
CA ALA A 209 -1.51 3.48 -19.28
C ALA A 209 -2.41 4.27 -18.33
N PRO A 210 -3.69 4.48 -18.71
CA PRO A 210 -4.66 5.05 -17.80
C PRO A 210 -4.89 4.09 -16.64
N VAL A 211 -5.04 4.63 -15.45
CA VAL A 211 -5.38 3.93 -14.21
C VAL A 211 -6.64 4.55 -13.61
N ASP A 212 -7.56 3.73 -13.13
CA ASP A 212 -8.86 4.18 -12.63
C ASP A 212 -9.31 3.33 -11.43
N ALA A 213 -9.92 3.96 -10.42
CA ALA A 213 -10.33 3.29 -9.19
C ALA A 213 -11.41 2.22 -9.42
N ARG A 214 -12.26 2.40 -10.44
CA ARG A 214 -13.35 1.48 -10.81
C ARG A 214 -12.85 0.41 -11.78
N ALA A 215 -12.02 0.78 -12.74
CA ALA A 215 -11.47 -0.13 -13.76
C ALA A 215 -9.94 -0.30 -13.61
N PRO A 216 -9.47 -1.43 -13.04
CA PRO A 216 -8.06 -1.63 -12.81
C PRO A 216 -7.34 -1.86 -14.14
N THR A 217 -6.19 -1.22 -14.32
CA THR A 217 -5.33 -1.42 -15.49
C THR A 217 -4.69 -2.79 -15.39
N ARG A 218 -4.80 -3.58 -16.45
CA ARG A 218 -4.27 -4.95 -16.48
C ARG A 218 -3.26 -5.09 -17.62
N THR A 219 -2.10 -5.68 -17.33
CA THR A 219 -1.16 -6.14 -18.34
C THR A 219 -0.69 -7.55 -17.99
N THR A 220 -0.63 -8.43 -18.99
CA THR A 220 -0.07 -9.76 -18.80
C THR A 220 1.43 -9.75 -19.09
N ILE A 221 2.19 -10.44 -18.26
CA ILE A 221 3.62 -10.66 -18.45
C ILE A 221 3.93 -12.15 -18.29
N THR A 222 4.96 -12.60 -18.99
CA THR A 222 5.53 -13.93 -18.82
C THR A 222 6.79 -13.81 -17.98
N VAL A 223 6.85 -14.53 -16.87
CA VAL A 223 8.06 -14.72 -16.07
C VAL A 223 8.72 -15.99 -16.60
N GLU A 224 9.88 -15.86 -17.24
CA GLU A 224 10.63 -17.02 -17.77
C GLU A 224 11.16 -17.91 -16.63
N ALA A 225 11.34 -19.20 -16.91
CA ALA A 225 11.91 -20.16 -15.96
C ALA A 225 13.32 -19.74 -15.50
N GLY A 226 13.59 -19.83 -14.21
CA GLY A 226 14.88 -19.48 -13.62
C GLY A 226 15.18 -17.96 -13.61
N ARG A 227 14.19 -17.12 -13.93
CA ARG A 227 14.34 -15.66 -14.00
C ARG A 227 13.37 -14.94 -13.08
N CYS A 228 13.66 -13.66 -12.86
CA CYS A 228 12.80 -12.74 -12.15
C CYS A 228 12.37 -11.58 -13.06
N MET A 229 11.16 -11.08 -12.84
CA MET A 229 10.60 -9.89 -13.47
C MET A 229 10.48 -8.79 -12.44
N ASP A 230 11.09 -7.64 -12.71
CA ASP A 230 10.86 -6.39 -12.00
C ASP A 230 9.71 -5.65 -12.68
N VAL A 231 8.75 -5.20 -11.88
CA VAL A 231 7.64 -4.36 -12.31
C VAL A 231 7.65 -3.12 -11.44
N LEU A 232 8.00 -1.98 -12.03
CA LEU A 232 7.92 -0.66 -11.41
C LEU A 232 6.75 0.11 -12.03
N VAL A 233 5.89 0.64 -11.17
CA VAL A 233 4.77 1.50 -11.54
C VAL A 233 4.97 2.86 -10.90
N VAL A 234 5.15 3.87 -11.75
CA VAL A 234 5.31 5.27 -11.36
C VAL A 234 4.01 6.00 -11.72
N PRO A 235 3.16 6.37 -10.74
CA PRO A 235 1.97 7.16 -11.02
C PRO A 235 2.32 8.57 -11.48
N SER A 236 1.46 9.12 -12.33
CA SER A 236 1.43 10.53 -12.72
C SER A 236 1.17 11.41 -11.52
N ASP A 237 1.43 12.71 -11.61
CA ASP A 237 1.22 13.59 -10.47
C ASP A 237 -0.23 13.66 -10.00
N GLU A 238 -1.20 13.41 -10.89
CA GLU A 238 -2.64 13.33 -10.62
C GLU A 238 -3.07 12.09 -9.80
N VAL A 239 -2.21 11.07 -9.66
CA VAL A 239 -2.53 9.83 -8.92
C VAL A 239 -1.69 9.73 -7.63
N ALA A 240 -2.29 9.96 -6.46
CA ALA A 240 -1.56 9.92 -5.20
C ALA A 240 -0.94 8.55 -4.87
N ASN A 241 -1.73 7.48 -5.03
CA ASN A 241 -1.32 6.13 -4.69
C ASN A 241 -1.96 5.11 -5.64
N VAL A 242 -1.18 4.09 -5.99
CA VAL A 242 -1.62 2.93 -6.76
C VAL A 242 -1.49 1.67 -5.91
N GLU A 243 -2.48 0.80 -5.95
CA GLU A 243 -2.35 -0.60 -5.53
C GLU A 243 -1.82 -1.38 -6.73
N LEU A 244 -0.75 -2.15 -6.52
CA LEU A 244 -0.16 -3.02 -7.53
C LEU A 244 -0.28 -4.47 -7.07
N VAL A 245 -0.83 -5.33 -7.93
CA VAL A 245 -1.06 -6.75 -7.63
C VAL A 245 -0.61 -7.59 -8.83
N ALA A 246 0.03 -8.73 -8.58
CA ALA A 246 0.23 -9.75 -9.59
C ALA A 246 -0.75 -10.91 -9.35
N GLU A 247 -1.54 -11.25 -10.36
CA GLU A 247 -2.50 -12.34 -10.36
C GLU A 247 -1.99 -13.48 -11.24
N THR A 248 -2.03 -14.73 -10.78
CA THR A 248 -1.80 -15.91 -11.61
C THR A 248 -3.01 -16.20 -12.49
N GLU A 249 -2.84 -17.05 -13.51
CA GLU A 249 -3.90 -17.42 -14.46
C GLU A 249 -5.18 -17.96 -13.79
N ASP A 250 -5.05 -18.64 -12.65
CA ASP A 250 -6.16 -19.13 -11.84
C ASP A 250 -6.81 -18.04 -10.95
N GLY A 251 -6.51 -16.76 -11.18
CA GLY A 251 -7.06 -15.60 -10.47
C GLY A 251 -6.54 -15.41 -9.04
N ARG A 252 -5.48 -16.13 -8.65
CA ARG A 252 -4.88 -15.99 -7.32
C ARG A 252 -3.87 -14.85 -7.29
N ILE A 253 -3.84 -14.10 -6.20
CA ILE A 253 -2.81 -13.08 -5.99
C ILE A 253 -1.47 -13.77 -5.70
N ALA A 254 -0.51 -13.65 -6.62
CA ALA A 254 0.88 -14.09 -6.46
C ALA A 254 1.71 -13.09 -5.65
N ALA A 255 1.48 -11.79 -5.86
CA ALA A 255 2.24 -10.74 -5.19
C ALA A 255 1.42 -9.45 -5.01
N ARG A 256 1.84 -8.63 -4.05
CA ARG A 256 1.37 -7.26 -3.88
C ARG A 256 2.58 -6.34 -3.87
N GLY A 257 2.48 -5.20 -4.57
CA GLY A 257 3.56 -4.24 -4.69
C GLY A 257 3.94 -3.62 -3.35
N ILE A 258 5.25 -3.47 -3.14
CA ILE A 258 5.81 -2.76 -1.99
C ILE A 258 5.67 -1.26 -2.25
N SER A 259 5.40 -0.50 -1.19
CA SER A 259 5.27 0.95 -1.27
C SER A 259 6.61 1.62 -1.01
N GLU A 260 7.10 2.38 -2.00
CA GLU A 260 8.25 3.27 -1.85
C GLU A 260 7.80 4.69 -2.22
N GLY A 261 7.32 5.42 -1.21
CA GLY A 261 6.60 6.67 -1.44
C GLY A 261 5.34 6.45 -2.29
N ARG A 262 5.24 7.17 -3.42
CA ARG A 262 4.12 7.08 -4.37
C ARG A 262 4.28 5.92 -5.37
N ASP A 263 5.51 5.46 -5.57
CA ASP A 263 5.82 4.41 -6.55
C ASP A 263 5.47 3.03 -5.97
N ARG A 264 5.21 2.08 -6.86
CA ARG A 264 4.98 0.68 -6.47
C ARG A 264 5.88 -0.23 -7.27
N SER A 265 6.49 -1.18 -6.58
CA SER A 265 7.33 -2.17 -7.23
C SER A 265 7.04 -3.58 -6.74
N LEU A 266 7.28 -4.57 -7.59
CA LEU A 266 7.30 -5.99 -7.21
C LEU A 266 8.34 -6.72 -8.04
N VAL A 267 8.97 -7.72 -7.43
CA VAL A 267 9.89 -8.65 -8.11
C VAL A 267 9.33 -10.05 -8.05
N LEU A 268 9.01 -10.59 -9.22
CA LEU A 268 8.39 -11.90 -9.41
C LEU A 268 9.38 -12.88 -9.98
N CYS A 269 9.69 -13.94 -9.25
CA CYS A 269 10.57 -15.00 -9.77
C CYS A 269 9.77 -16.27 -10.07
N SER A 270 10.08 -16.95 -11.17
CA SER A 270 9.50 -18.25 -11.50
C SER A 270 10.62 -19.27 -11.75
N GLU A 271 10.48 -20.46 -11.20
CA GLU A 271 11.41 -21.57 -11.45
C GLU A 271 11.07 -22.36 -12.71
N ARG A 272 9.80 -22.31 -13.16
CA ARG A 272 9.28 -23.16 -14.25
C ARG A 272 8.75 -22.37 -15.45
N GLY A 273 8.67 -21.06 -15.31
CA GLY A 273 7.97 -20.20 -16.25
C GLY A 273 6.51 -20.08 -15.87
N ASP A 274 6.01 -18.85 -15.75
CA ASP A 274 4.61 -18.58 -15.41
C ASP A 274 4.08 -17.35 -16.15
N VAL A 275 2.77 -17.34 -16.38
CA VAL A 275 2.06 -16.17 -16.90
C VAL A 275 1.29 -15.52 -15.76
N VAL A 276 1.48 -14.22 -15.59
CA VAL A 276 0.80 -13.43 -14.56
C VAL A 276 0.20 -12.16 -15.14
N THR A 277 -0.93 -11.75 -14.59
CA THR A 277 -1.57 -10.48 -14.87
C THR A 277 -1.20 -9.48 -13.78
N ILE A 278 -0.49 -8.44 -14.16
CA ILE A 278 -0.27 -7.27 -13.31
C ILE A 278 -1.51 -6.41 -13.36
N SER A 279 -2.08 -6.11 -12.18
CA SER A 279 -3.21 -5.23 -11.99
C SER A 279 -2.78 -4.01 -11.18
N ALA A 280 -3.00 -2.81 -11.73
CA ALA A 280 -2.74 -1.54 -11.07
C ALA A 280 -4.06 -0.78 -10.88
N ARG A 281 -4.33 -0.31 -9.67
CA ARG A 281 -5.57 0.40 -9.34
C ARG A 281 -5.34 1.50 -8.31
N PRO A 282 -5.66 2.77 -8.60
CA PRO A 282 -5.65 3.83 -7.60
C PRO A 282 -6.84 3.69 -6.64
N ARG A 283 -6.75 4.28 -5.44
CA ARG A 283 -7.82 4.14 -4.44
C ARG A 283 -9.07 4.96 -4.75
N ALA A 284 -8.91 6.17 -5.31
CA ALA A 284 -10.01 7.11 -5.50
C ALA A 284 -9.94 7.93 -6.78
N SER A 285 -8.74 8.12 -7.34
CA SER A 285 -8.50 8.92 -8.56
C SER A 285 -8.54 8.08 -9.84
N ALA A 286 -8.51 8.81 -10.96
CA ALA A 286 -8.12 8.29 -12.26
C ALA A 286 -7.00 9.17 -12.82
N GLY A 287 -6.12 8.59 -13.62
CA GLY A 287 -5.02 9.31 -14.25
C GLY A 287 -4.12 8.40 -15.05
N MET A 288 -2.85 8.76 -15.24
CA MET A 288 -1.87 7.92 -15.93
C MET A 288 -0.89 7.25 -14.96
N ALA A 289 -0.31 6.12 -15.35
CA ALA A 289 0.87 5.56 -14.70
C ALA A 289 1.85 5.00 -15.73
N ALA A 290 3.15 5.20 -15.51
CA ALA A 290 4.21 4.56 -16.26
C ALA A 290 4.50 3.17 -15.68
N PHE A 291 4.46 2.16 -16.54
CA PHE A 291 4.84 0.79 -16.24
C PHE A 291 6.20 0.53 -16.87
N VAL A 292 7.15 0.11 -16.04
CA VAL A 292 8.48 -0.32 -16.45
C VAL A 292 8.63 -1.76 -16.02
N ILE A 293 8.79 -2.65 -17.00
CA ILE A 293 8.89 -4.09 -16.79
C ILE A 293 10.26 -4.53 -17.30
N ALA A 294 11.04 -5.16 -16.45
CA ALA A 294 12.37 -5.63 -16.77
C ALA A 294 12.56 -7.08 -16.33
N ARG A 295 13.46 -7.80 -17.01
CA ARG A 295 13.84 -9.17 -16.69
C ARG A 295 15.25 -9.22 -16.13
N SER A 296 15.47 -10.09 -15.16
CA SER A 296 16.79 -10.40 -14.66
C SER A 296 17.55 -11.34 -15.61
N ARG A 297 18.86 -11.48 -15.37
CA ARG A 297 19.61 -12.65 -15.84
C ARG A 297 19.05 -13.95 -15.24
N GLU A 298 19.31 -15.06 -15.91
CA GLU A 298 18.99 -16.40 -15.39
C GLU A 298 19.78 -16.70 -14.11
N GLY A 299 19.13 -17.35 -13.13
CA GLY A 299 19.72 -17.68 -11.84
C GLY A 299 19.81 -16.51 -10.84
N ALA A 300 19.32 -15.32 -11.19
CA ALA A 300 19.37 -14.15 -10.31
C ALA A 300 18.53 -14.28 -9.03
N THR A 301 17.61 -15.25 -8.94
CA THR A 301 16.71 -15.46 -7.80
C THR A 301 17.43 -15.49 -6.46
N SER A 302 18.54 -16.24 -6.36
CA SER A 302 19.28 -16.37 -5.10
C SER A 302 20.01 -15.08 -4.70
N GLU A 303 20.51 -14.32 -5.69
CA GLU A 303 21.13 -13.01 -5.50
C GLU A 303 20.09 -11.99 -5.02
N LEU A 304 18.96 -11.91 -5.73
CA LEU A 304 17.88 -10.96 -5.43
C LEU A 304 17.22 -11.24 -4.08
N ALA A 305 17.02 -12.51 -3.72
CA ALA A 305 16.47 -12.91 -2.42
C ALA A 305 17.33 -12.47 -1.23
N ARG A 306 18.63 -12.20 -1.44
CA ARG A 306 19.53 -11.70 -0.38
C ARG A 306 19.45 -10.19 -0.18
N THR A 307 18.97 -9.45 -1.18
CA THR A 307 18.93 -7.98 -1.16
C THR A 307 17.54 -7.45 -0.83
N GLN A 308 16.51 -8.15 -1.29
CA GLN A 308 15.12 -7.73 -1.14
C GLN A 308 14.17 -8.92 -1.00
N ARG A 309 12.95 -8.62 -0.59
CA ARG A 309 11.86 -9.59 -0.64
C ARG A 309 11.49 -9.86 -2.09
N ILE A 310 11.70 -11.10 -2.54
CA ILE A 310 11.21 -11.59 -3.82
C ILE A 310 9.91 -12.36 -3.61
N GLU A 311 8.99 -12.27 -4.58
CA GLU A 311 7.78 -13.07 -4.59
C GLU A 311 7.94 -14.20 -5.61
N ARG A 312 7.88 -15.45 -5.13
CA ARG A 312 7.98 -16.63 -6.00
C ARG A 312 6.60 -17.00 -6.53
N ILE A 313 6.43 -16.99 -7.84
CA ILE A 313 5.22 -17.52 -8.47
C ILE A 313 5.28 -19.04 -8.31
N THR A 314 4.30 -19.57 -7.61
CA THR A 314 4.16 -21.00 -7.32
C THR A 314 2.86 -21.48 -7.93
N GLN A 315 2.91 -22.52 -8.76
CA GLN A 315 1.69 -23.08 -9.35
C GLN A 315 0.88 -23.83 -8.29
N SER A 316 -0.44 -23.73 -8.36
CA SER A 316 -1.31 -24.53 -7.50
C SER A 316 -1.29 -25.99 -7.99
N LEU A 317 -0.56 -26.84 -7.29
CA LEU A 317 -0.43 -28.27 -7.60
C LEU A 317 -1.32 -29.09 -6.68
N PRO A 318 -1.71 -30.33 -7.04
CA PRO A 318 -2.21 -31.30 -6.06
C PRO A 318 -1.21 -31.45 -4.89
N VAL A 319 -1.70 -31.78 -3.69
CA VAL A 319 -0.87 -31.81 -2.46
C VAL A 319 0.44 -32.60 -2.64
N ASP A 320 0.38 -33.76 -3.28
CA ASP A 320 1.56 -34.59 -3.50
C ASP A 320 2.56 -33.96 -4.48
N GLY A 321 2.06 -33.28 -5.51
CA GLY A 321 2.88 -32.51 -6.44
C GLY A 321 3.56 -31.31 -5.76
N ALA A 322 2.82 -30.59 -4.90
CA ALA A 322 3.35 -29.49 -4.11
C ALA A 322 4.40 -29.95 -3.08
N ARG A 323 4.19 -31.11 -2.45
CA ARG A 323 5.18 -31.76 -1.56
C ARG A 323 6.47 -32.11 -2.30
N ALA A 324 6.35 -32.74 -3.47
CA ALA A 324 7.49 -33.11 -4.28
C ALA A 324 8.28 -31.88 -4.76
N ASP A 325 7.57 -30.78 -5.08
CA ASP A 325 8.19 -29.52 -5.47
C ASP A 325 8.98 -28.88 -4.31
N LEU A 326 8.36 -28.72 -3.14
CA LEU A 326 9.05 -28.23 -1.93
C LEU A 326 10.29 -29.08 -1.61
N ALA A 327 10.20 -30.41 -1.73
CA ALA A 327 11.32 -31.30 -1.43
C ALA A 327 12.52 -31.12 -2.37
N LYS A 328 12.33 -30.61 -3.60
CA LYS A 328 13.42 -30.36 -4.55
C LYS A 328 14.19 -29.09 -4.25
N GLY A 329 13.50 -28.05 -3.79
CA GLY A 329 14.10 -26.76 -3.48
C GLY A 329 14.77 -26.70 -2.11
N LEU A 330 14.33 -27.56 -1.17
CA LEU A 330 14.80 -27.57 0.21
C LEU A 330 16.24 -28.05 0.38
N ASP A 331 17.02 -27.27 1.13
CA ASP A 331 18.34 -27.65 1.60
C ASP A 331 18.31 -28.99 2.35
N ALA A 332 19.26 -29.87 2.01
CA ALA A 332 19.35 -31.22 2.54
C ALA A 332 19.57 -31.26 4.07
N SER A 333 20.12 -30.20 4.67
CA SER A 333 20.33 -30.08 6.12
C SER A 333 19.03 -30.11 6.94
N TRP A 334 17.88 -29.80 6.32
CA TRP A 334 16.57 -29.99 6.96
C TRP A 334 16.16 -31.47 7.10
N GLY A 335 16.88 -32.38 6.46
CA GLY A 335 16.57 -33.80 6.41
C GLY A 335 15.32 -34.11 5.59
N LYS A 336 14.94 -35.39 5.58
CA LYS A 336 13.77 -35.86 4.84
C LYS A 336 12.48 -35.47 5.57
N GLY A 337 11.58 -34.77 4.88
CA GLY A 337 10.25 -34.47 5.38
C GLY A 337 9.42 -35.72 5.61
N LYS A 338 8.79 -35.81 6.78
CA LYS A 338 7.79 -36.83 7.11
C LYS A 338 6.40 -36.22 6.99
N ALA A 339 5.55 -36.77 6.13
CA ALA A 339 4.13 -36.44 6.11
C ALA A 339 3.51 -36.84 7.46
N VAL A 340 2.97 -35.86 8.19
CA VAL A 340 2.41 -36.04 9.53
C VAL A 340 0.89 -35.85 9.56
N GLY A 341 0.31 -35.27 8.51
CA GLY A 341 -1.13 -35.13 8.38
C GLY A 341 -1.55 -34.52 7.05
N SER A 342 -2.87 -34.46 6.87
CA SER A 342 -3.53 -33.74 5.78
C SER A 342 -4.95 -33.38 6.22
N GLY A 343 -5.56 -32.42 5.54
CA GLY A 343 -6.91 -31.99 5.84
C GLY A 343 -7.51 -31.09 4.78
N GLN A 344 -8.67 -30.51 5.09
CA GLN A 344 -9.33 -29.50 4.28
C GLN A 344 -9.30 -28.17 5.04
N ALA A 345 -8.74 -27.13 4.43
CA ALA A 345 -8.71 -25.80 5.01
C ALA A 345 -9.92 -25.01 4.51
N LYS A 346 -10.63 -24.36 5.44
CA LYS A 346 -11.85 -23.59 5.18
C LYS A 346 -11.66 -22.14 5.60
N VAL A 347 -12.47 -21.24 5.06
CA VAL A 347 -12.47 -19.81 5.45
C VAL A 347 -13.30 -19.66 6.72
N GLY A 348 -12.77 -18.95 7.73
CA GLY A 348 -13.48 -18.66 8.97
C GLY A 348 -13.58 -19.83 9.94
N SER A 349 -12.91 -20.96 9.66
CA SER A 349 -12.82 -22.09 10.58
C SER A 349 -11.47 -22.76 10.48
N ARG A 350 -10.88 -23.11 11.63
CA ARG A 350 -9.58 -23.79 11.73
C ARG A 350 -9.75 -25.30 11.73
N THR A 351 -8.96 -25.97 10.89
CA THR A 351 -8.78 -27.42 10.92
C THR A 351 -7.54 -27.73 11.76
N SER A 352 -7.73 -28.40 12.90
CA SER A 352 -6.65 -28.76 13.83
C SER A 352 -6.14 -30.17 13.57
N LEU A 353 -4.83 -30.34 13.49
CA LEU A 353 -4.17 -31.64 13.39
C LEU A 353 -3.20 -31.83 14.57
N PRO A 354 -3.24 -32.97 15.28
CA PRO A 354 -2.26 -33.27 16.30
C PRO A 354 -0.88 -33.51 15.68
N LEU A 355 0.16 -33.07 16.38
CA LEU A 355 1.55 -33.19 15.96
C LEU A 355 2.42 -33.58 17.17
N ARG A 356 3.48 -34.34 16.92
CA ARG A 356 4.53 -34.59 17.92
C ARG A 356 5.82 -33.93 17.47
N LEU A 357 6.32 -33.01 18.28
CA LEU A 357 7.61 -32.37 18.06
C LEU A 357 8.68 -33.14 18.82
N SER A 358 9.78 -33.45 18.14
CA SER A 358 10.98 -34.00 18.77
C SER A 358 11.78 -32.92 19.49
N LYS A 359 12.66 -33.35 20.41
CA LYS A 359 13.64 -32.44 21.03
C LYS A 359 14.53 -31.86 19.94
N GLY A 360 14.80 -30.56 20.01
CA GLY A 360 15.62 -29.82 19.05
C GLY A 360 14.82 -28.73 18.36
N CYS A 361 15.16 -28.41 17.11
CA CYS A 361 14.39 -27.49 16.28
C CYS A 361 13.74 -28.24 15.12
N SER A 362 12.45 -27.98 14.90
CA SER A 362 11.67 -28.57 13.83
C SER A 362 11.15 -27.50 12.88
N ARG A 363 11.01 -27.89 11.61
CA ARG A 363 10.31 -27.14 10.57
C ARG A 363 9.02 -27.88 10.23
N VAL A 364 7.90 -27.16 10.30
CA VAL A 364 6.57 -27.66 9.95
C VAL A 364 6.09 -26.92 8.72
N ASP A 365 5.95 -27.61 7.61
CA ASP A 365 5.44 -27.03 6.36
C ASP A 365 3.97 -27.41 6.18
N VAL A 366 3.08 -26.42 6.21
CA VAL A 366 1.68 -26.55 5.78
C VAL A 366 1.63 -26.21 4.30
N ILE A 367 1.29 -27.20 3.48
CA ILE A 367 1.42 -27.18 2.02
C ILE A 367 0.02 -27.18 1.43
N ALA A 368 -0.33 -26.10 0.72
CA ALA A 368 -1.62 -25.99 0.06
C ALA A 368 -1.66 -26.84 -1.21
N GLY A 369 -2.73 -27.61 -1.38
CA GLY A 369 -3.02 -28.31 -2.63
C GLY A 369 -4.16 -27.65 -3.39
N SER A 370 -4.11 -27.66 -4.72
CA SER A 370 -5.17 -27.13 -5.57
C SER A 370 -6.55 -27.68 -5.19
N PRO A 371 -7.60 -26.85 -5.07
CA PRO A 371 -7.65 -25.41 -5.41
C PRO A 371 -7.40 -24.45 -4.24
N LEU A 372 -6.84 -24.92 -3.12
CA LEU A 372 -6.63 -24.14 -1.90
C LEU A 372 -5.84 -22.85 -2.20
N GLY A 373 -6.40 -21.72 -1.75
CA GLY A 373 -5.77 -20.41 -1.84
C GLY A 373 -4.76 -20.16 -0.70
N PRO A 374 -4.47 -18.89 -0.37
CA PRO A 374 -3.56 -18.55 0.71
C PRO A 374 -3.97 -19.21 2.03
N VAL A 375 -2.98 -19.70 2.76
CA VAL A 375 -3.15 -20.43 4.02
C VAL A 375 -2.53 -19.66 5.17
N SER A 376 -3.20 -19.72 6.32
CA SER A 376 -2.62 -19.34 7.61
C SER A 376 -2.53 -20.56 8.50
N ALA A 377 -1.41 -20.71 9.19
CA ALA A 377 -1.18 -21.80 10.11
C ALA A 377 -0.67 -21.27 11.46
N ALA A 378 -1.08 -21.91 12.54
CA ALA A 378 -0.63 -21.61 13.90
C ALA A 378 -0.28 -22.92 14.61
N LEU A 379 0.88 -22.97 15.24
CA LEU A 379 1.35 -24.11 16.01
C LEU A 379 1.19 -23.82 17.49
N TRP A 380 0.52 -24.71 18.20
CA TRP A 380 0.23 -24.60 19.62
C TRP A 380 0.80 -25.80 20.36
N ASP A 381 1.25 -25.62 21.60
CA ASP A 381 1.53 -26.76 22.48
C ASP A 381 0.25 -27.31 23.13
N ALA A 382 0.42 -28.38 23.92
CA ALA A 382 -0.66 -29.03 24.65
C ALA A 382 -1.38 -28.11 25.65
N ASP A 383 -0.68 -27.10 26.18
CA ASP A 383 -1.20 -26.14 27.16
C ASP A 383 -1.95 -24.97 26.48
N GLY A 384 -2.03 -24.97 25.14
CA GLY A 384 -2.71 -23.93 24.38
C GLY A 384 -1.87 -22.66 24.19
N LYS A 385 -0.55 -22.74 24.40
CA LYS A 385 0.38 -21.64 24.14
C LYS A 385 0.82 -21.65 22.68
N LEU A 386 0.81 -20.47 22.07
CA LEU A 386 1.26 -20.28 20.70
C LEU A 386 2.78 -20.43 20.62
N LEU A 387 3.26 -21.38 19.82
CA LEU A 387 4.68 -21.61 19.55
C LEU A 387 5.15 -20.83 18.32
N ALA A 388 4.36 -20.84 17.25
CA ALA A 388 4.66 -20.16 16.00
C ALA A 388 3.38 -19.89 15.20
N GLU A 389 3.40 -18.85 14.36
CA GLU A 389 2.35 -18.55 13.40
C GLU A 389 2.99 -18.16 12.06
N ALA A 390 2.34 -18.51 10.96
CA ALA A 390 2.80 -18.17 9.63
C ALA A 390 1.63 -18.10 8.65
N SER A 391 1.81 -17.32 7.59
CA SER A 391 0.86 -17.30 6.47
C SER A 391 1.61 -17.24 5.15
N GLY A 392 1.04 -17.81 4.10
CA GLY A 392 1.59 -17.72 2.76
C GLY A 392 0.62 -18.14 1.69
N SER A 393 0.99 -17.89 0.44
CA SER A 393 0.11 -18.06 -0.73
C SER A 393 -0.20 -19.52 -1.05
N LEU A 394 0.79 -20.41 -0.98
CA LEU A 394 0.63 -21.87 -1.16
C LEU A 394 1.35 -22.69 -0.08
N ARG A 395 2.04 -22.03 0.84
CA ARG A 395 2.80 -22.67 1.92
C ARG A 395 2.84 -21.75 3.14
N ALA A 396 2.63 -22.30 4.32
CA ALA A 396 2.96 -21.64 5.59
C ALA A 396 4.00 -22.52 6.30
N THR A 397 5.20 -21.98 6.48
CA THR A 397 6.30 -22.67 7.15
C THR A 397 6.44 -22.13 8.57
N LEU A 398 6.36 -23.04 9.54
CA LEU A 398 6.47 -22.76 10.97
C LEU A 398 7.76 -23.36 11.50
N TYR A 399 8.39 -22.69 12.44
CA TYR A 399 9.58 -23.20 13.14
C TYR A 399 9.28 -23.33 14.63
N ALA A 400 9.74 -24.41 15.25
CA ALA A 400 9.58 -24.61 16.69
C ALA A 400 10.83 -25.26 17.27
N CYS A 401 11.33 -24.72 18.37
CA CYS A 401 12.50 -25.26 19.06
C CYS A 401 12.17 -25.65 20.51
N GLY A 402 12.97 -26.55 21.09
CA GLY A 402 12.95 -26.86 22.52
C GLY A 402 12.78 -28.36 22.83
N PRO A 403 12.22 -28.72 24.00
CA PRO A 403 11.98 -30.12 24.36
C PRO A 403 10.93 -30.78 23.47
N ALA A 404 10.99 -32.12 23.42
CA ALA A 404 9.97 -32.94 22.80
C ALA A 404 8.62 -32.70 23.50
N ARG A 405 7.56 -32.52 22.70
CA ARG A 405 6.21 -32.23 23.22
C ARG A 405 5.12 -32.60 22.23
N ASP A 406 3.95 -32.89 22.76
CA ASP A 406 2.73 -32.90 21.95
C ASP A 406 2.35 -31.46 21.58
N ALA A 407 1.88 -31.28 20.36
CA ALA A 407 1.49 -30.01 19.78
C ALA A 407 0.27 -30.20 18.88
N ARG A 408 -0.32 -29.09 18.42
CA ARG A 408 -1.29 -29.11 17.33
C ARG A 408 -0.98 -28.00 16.32
N VAL A 409 -1.23 -28.28 15.06
CA VAL A 409 -1.24 -27.26 14.01
C VAL A 409 -2.67 -26.95 13.62
N ASP A 410 -3.04 -25.68 13.72
CA ASP A 410 -4.32 -25.16 13.28
C ASP A 410 -4.12 -24.52 11.91
N VAL A 411 -4.92 -24.93 10.92
CA VAL A 411 -4.81 -24.46 9.53
C VAL A 411 -6.14 -23.84 9.09
N GLU A 412 -6.07 -22.67 8.47
CA GLU A 412 -7.22 -21.93 7.96
C GLU A 412 -6.93 -21.44 6.54
N SER A 413 -7.95 -21.44 5.68
CA SER A 413 -7.88 -20.81 4.36
C SER A 413 -8.21 -19.33 4.49
N ARG A 414 -7.44 -18.48 3.80
CA ARG A 414 -7.66 -17.04 3.68
C ARG A 414 -8.33 -16.67 2.35
N GLY A 415 -8.69 -17.67 1.54
CA GLY A 415 -9.25 -17.47 0.22
C GLY A 415 -10.13 -18.64 -0.21
N ARG A 416 -9.63 -19.49 -1.10
CA ARG A 416 -10.39 -20.66 -1.59
C ARG A 416 -10.27 -21.83 -0.62
N ILE A 417 -11.37 -22.54 -0.38
CA ILE A 417 -11.37 -23.81 0.36
C ILE A 417 -10.62 -24.86 -0.45
N GLY A 418 -9.87 -25.74 0.22
CA GLY A 418 -9.19 -26.84 -0.47
C GLY A 418 -8.31 -27.70 0.42
N PRO A 419 -7.68 -28.74 -0.15
CA PRO A 419 -6.87 -29.69 0.60
C PRO A 419 -5.52 -29.10 0.99
N PHE A 420 -4.97 -29.55 2.12
CA PHE A 420 -3.60 -29.27 2.52
C PHE A 420 -2.89 -30.52 3.05
N GLY A 421 -1.58 -30.55 2.95
CA GLY A 421 -0.70 -31.50 3.61
C GLY A 421 0.14 -30.83 4.69
N VAL A 422 0.56 -31.60 5.70
CA VAL A 422 1.53 -31.14 6.71
C VAL A 422 2.73 -32.07 6.69
N ASP A 423 3.92 -31.48 6.55
CA ASP A 423 5.20 -32.17 6.63
C ASP A 423 6.00 -31.66 7.81
N LEU A 424 6.60 -32.59 8.55
CA LEU A 424 7.51 -32.31 9.66
C LEU A 424 8.94 -32.67 9.27
N ARG A 425 9.87 -31.75 9.52
CA ARG A 425 11.31 -31.91 9.33
C ARG A 425 12.03 -31.58 10.63
N GLN A 426 13.06 -32.33 10.95
CA GLN A 426 13.84 -32.15 12.16
C GLN A 426 15.24 -31.69 11.79
N TRP A 427 15.69 -30.60 12.39
CA TRP A 427 17.08 -30.19 12.29
C TRP A 427 17.93 -31.02 13.24
N GLY A 428 18.97 -31.64 12.69
CA GLY A 428 19.83 -32.59 13.41
C GLY A 428 20.71 -31.93 14.48
N ASP A 429 21.22 -30.72 14.24
CA ASP A 429 22.15 -30.04 15.14
C ASP A 429 21.91 -28.52 15.24
N PRO A 430 20.92 -28.10 16.04
CA PRO A 430 20.63 -26.67 16.23
C PRO A 430 21.67 -25.92 17.08
N GLY A 431 22.60 -26.61 17.75
CA GLY A 431 23.46 -26.00 18.77
C GLY A 431 22.72 -25.67 20.08
N SER A 432 23.48 -25.58 21.18
CA SER A 432 22.92 -25.47 22.52
C SER A 432 22.35 -24.09 22.85
N GLU A 433 22.91 -23.01 22.30
CA GLU A 433 22.44 -21.64 22.54
C GLU A 433 21.01 -21.42 22.02
N LEU A 434 20.69 -21.91 20.82
CA LEU A 434 19.34 -21.83 20.26
C LEU A 434 18.31 -22.56 21.13
N LEU A 435 18.69 -23.70 21.71
CA LEU A 435 17.79 -24.49 22.55
C LEU A 435 17.53 -23.89 23.94
N LYS A 436 18.38 -22.96 24.41
CA LYS A 436 18.16 -22.23 25.66
C LYS A 436 17.03 -21.21 25.56
N LEU A 437 16.82 -20.65 24.36
CA LEU A 437 15.83 -19.60 24.09
C LEU A 437 14.92 -20.02 22.93
N PRO A 438 14.02 -21.00 23.13
CA PRO A 438 13.33 -21.69 22.05
C PRO A 438 12.45 -20.81 21.17
N VAL A 439 11.74 -19.81 21.74
CA VAL A 439 10.88 -18.93 20.94
C VAL A 439 11.73 -17.93 20.15
N ALA A 440 12.80 -17.40 20.75
CA ALA A 440 13.76 -16.58 20.03
C ALA A 440 14.41 -17.36 18.87
N ALA A 441 14.77 -18.62 19.08
CA ALA A 441 15.39 -19.46 18.04
C ALA A 441 14.44 -19.73 16.86
N ALA A 442 13.17 -20.05 17.14
CA ALA A 442 12.15 -20.21 16.11
C ALA A 442 12.01 -18.93 15.25
N ARG A 443 12.01 -17.77 15.89
CA ARG A 443 11.95 -16.45 15.26
C ARG A 443 13.20 -16.10 14.44
N ILE A 444 14.40 -16.47 14.92
CA ILE A 444 15.64 -16.35 14.13
C ILE A 444 15.55 -17.24 12.89
N LEU A 445 15.16 -18.51 13.04
CA LEU A 445 15.00 -19.43 11.90
C LEU A 445 14.01 -18.89 10.87
N GLU A 446 12.86 -18.37 11.33
CA GLU A 446 11.88 -17.73 10.46
C GLU A 446 12.47 -16.56 9.67
N ARG A 447 13.30 -15.72 10.30
CA ARG A 447 13.90 -14.55 9.63
C ARG A 447 15.07 -14.92 8.71
N VAL A 448 15.91 -15.86 9.13
CA VAL A 448 17.18 -16.24 8.49
C VAL A 448 16.94 -17.19 7.32
N VAL A 449 16.05 -18.15 7.53
CA VAL A 449 15.68 -19.18 6.55
C VAL A 449 14.39 -18.78 5.82
N GLY A 450 13.64 -17.79 6.30
CA GLY A 450 12.38 -17.37 5.69
C GLY A 450 12.46 -17.16 4.17
N SER A 451 11.38 -17.50 3.47
CA SER A 451 11.17 -17.48 2.00
C SER A 451 12.18 -18.25 1.12
N ALA A 452 13.41 -18.45 1.60
CA ALA A 452 14.45 -19.18 0.92
C ALA A 452 14.51 -20.61 1.47
N GLU A 453 14.66 -21.57 0.60
CA GLU A 453 14.71 -22.98 0.97
C GLU A 453 16.10 -23.37 1.53
N SER A 454 16.71 -22.45 2.28
CA SER A 454 18.11 -22.43 2.70
C SER A 454 18.39 -23.29 3.94
N ALA A 455 19.69 -23.51 4.16
CA ALA A 455 20.25 -24.28 5.26
C ALA A 455 19.89 -23.66 6.65
N PRO A 456 19.42 -24.45 7.63
CA PRO A 456 19.19 -23.99 9.00
C PRO A 456 20.46 -23.56 9.73
N GLU A 457 21.63 -24.05 9.31
CA GLU A 457 22.96 -23.69 9.85
C GLU A 457 23.24 -22.19 9.72
N LEU A 458 22.52 -21.47 8.86
CA LEU A 458 22.58 -20.02 8.80
C LEU A 458 22.17 -19.33 10.10
N ALA A 459 21.48 -20.04 11.01
CA ALA A 459 21.14 -19.56 12.35
C ALA A 459 22.23 -19.84 13.40
N HIS A 460 23.28 -20.60 13.05
CA HIS A 460 24.43 -20.81 13.92
C HIS A 460 25.16 -19.48 14.19
N GLY A 461 25.76 -19.35 15.37
CA GLY A 461 26.42 -18.12 15.80
C GLY A 461 25.49 -17.10 16.47
N ALA A 462 24.20 -17.41 16.62
CA ALA A 462 23.31 -16.61 17.44
C ALA A 462 23.76 -16.62 18.92
N THR A 463 23.80 -15.45 19.54
CA THR A 463 24.26 -15.25 20.92
C THR A 463 23.12 -14.74 21.79
N SER A 464 23.08 -15.16 23.05
CA SER A 464 22.06 -14.71 23.99
C SER A 464 22.34 -13.30 24.50
N VAL A 465 21.28 -12.50 24.63
CA VAL A 465 21.31 -11.16 25.20
C VAL A 465 20.18 -11.00 26.20
N GLU A 466 20.42 -10.21 27.25
CA GLU A 466 19.38 -9.80 28.19
C GLU A 466 19.02 -8.34 27.92
N LEU A 467 17.73 -8.10 27.71
CA LEU A 467 17.21 -6.78 27.35
C LEU A 467 16.20 -6.34 28.40
N ILE A 468 16.30 -5.07 28.81
CA ILE A 468 15.36 -4.41 29.70
C ILE A 468 15.07 -3.02 29.14
N ALA A 469 13.86 -2.49 29.36
CA ALA A 469 13.43 -1.25 28.71
C ALA A 469 14.27 -0.01 29.09
N SER A 470 14.85 -0.01 30.29
CA SER A 470 15.65 1.11 30.80
C SER A 470 17.13 1.07 30.40
N LYS A 471 17.60 0.01 29.73
CA LYS A 471 19.01 -0.17 29.40
C LYS A 471 19.19 -0.42 27.91
N LEU A 472 20.00 0.42 27.28
CA LEU A 472 20.48 0.18 25.93
C LEU A 472 21.59 -0.87 25.96
N GLN A 473 21.38 -1.98 25.29
CA GLN A 473 22.40 -3.02 25.13
C GLN A 473 23.21 -2.71 23.87
N THR A 474 24.54 -2.62 24.01
CA THR A 474 25.42 -2.26 22.89
C THR A 474 26.50 -3.30 22.64
N SER A 475 26.88 -3.48 21.38
CA SER A 475 28.02 -4.30 20.98
C SER A 475 28.64 -3.74 19.69
N SER A 476 29.96 -3.58 19.67
CA SER A 476 30.68 -3.09 18.48
C SER A 476 31.25 -4.26 17.67
N PHE A 477 31.28 -4.10 16.36
CA PHE A 477 31.82 -5.08 15.41
C PHE A 477 32.47 -4.38 14.22
N ILE A 478 33.26 -5.14 13.46
CA ILE A 478 33.92 -4.68 12.24
C ILE A 478 33.29 -5.38 11.05
N ILE A 479 32.89 -4.60 10.05
CA ILE A 479 32.40 -5.08 8.76
C ILE A 479 33.61 -5.15 7.83
N PRO A 480 33.96 -6.34 7.31
CA PRO A 480 35.05 -6.48 6.35
C PRO A 480 34.85 -5.65 5.07
N PRO A 481 35.92 -5.28 4.35
CA PRO A 481 35.79 -4.57 3.07
C PRO A 481 34.93 -5.33 2.06
N ASN A 482 34.11 -4.60 1.31
CA ASN A 482 33.24 -5.12 0.25
C ASN A 482 32.26 -6.20 0.72
N THR A 483 31.89 -6.23 2.00
CA THR A 483 30.86 -7.13 2.52
C THR A 483 29.77 -6.34 3.23
N CYS A 484 28.63 -7.01 3.42
CA CYS A 484 27.58 -6.53 4.30
C CYS A 484 27.48 -7.43 5.53
N THR A 485 27.03 -6.87 6.64
CA THR A 485 26.65 -7.63 7.83
C THR A 485 25.14 -7.50 8.03
N ASP A 486 24.46 -8.64 8.06
CA ASP A 486 23.07 -8.75 8.51
C ASP A 486 23.08 -8.93 10.03
N VAL A 487 22.34 -8.09 10.74
CA VAL A 487 22.09 -8.21 12.17
C VAL A 487 20.62 -8.50 12.38
N ILE A 488 20.32 -9.62 13.04
CA ILE A 488 18.96 -10.05 13.35
C ILE A 488 18.88 -10.24 14.86
N ALA A 489 17.88 -9.63 15.48
CA ALA A 489 17.60 -9.83 16.89
C ALA A 489 16.17 -10.34 17.07
N ALA A 490 16.01 -11.37 17.90
CA ALA A 490 14.73 -11.98 18.22
C ALA A 490 14.56 -12.10 19.73
N LEU A 491 13.39 -11.70 20.23
CA LEU A 491 13.04 -11.87 21.63
C LEU A 491 12.57 -13.30 21.89
N ASP A 492 12.74 -13.77 23.12
CA ASP A 492 12.06 -14.94 23.65
C ASP A 492 10.70 -14.52 24.25
N GLU A 493 10.21 -15.27 25.23
CA GLU A 493 8.99 -14.96 25.98
C GLU A 493 9.20 -13.83 27.01
N GLY A 494 8.12 -13.10 27.33
CA GLY A 494 8.08 -12.14 28.44
C GLY A 494 8.28 -10.67 28.07
N GLY A 495 8.70 -10.35 26.84
CA GLY A 495 8.86 -8.97 26.36
C GLY A 495 8.37 -8.73 24.94
N SER A 496 8.30 -7.46 24.55
CA SER A 496 7.87 -7.03 23.21
C SER A 496 8.40 -5.64 22.84
N GLY A 497 8.34 -5.32 21.55
CA GLY A 497 8.77 -4.03 20.98
C GLY A 497 10.29 -3.93 20.93
N ILE A 498 10.94 -4.75 20.09
CA ILE A 498 12.39 -4.68 19.90
C ILE A 498 12.74 -3.55 18.94
N ASP A 499 13.68 -2.70 19.36
CA ASP A 499 14.33 -1.66 18.57
C ASP A 499 15.80 -2.06 18.37
N LEU A 500 16.21 -2.19 17.10
CA LEU A 500 17.55 -2.51 16.67
C LEU A 500 18.10 -1.34 15.85
N ARG A 501 19.14 -0.72 16.36
CA ARG A 501 19.86 0.37 15.69
C ARG A 501 21.26 -0.08 15.32
N LEU A 502 21.65 0.14 14.06
CA LEU A 502 23.04 0.01 13.61
C LEU A 502 23.60 1.40 13.44
N VAL A 503 24.72 1.69 14.11
CA VAL A 503 25.38 3.00 14.06
C VAL A 503 26.75 2.83 13.41
N ASP A 504 27.02 3.59 12.35
CA ASP A 504 28.38 3.73 11.80
C ASP A 504 29.20 4.60 12.76
N GLU A 505 30.26 4.04 13.35
CA GLU A 505 31.07 4.75 14.35
C GLU A 505 31.88 5.90 13.74
N ALA A 506 32.10 5.91 12.44
CA ALA A 506 32.86 6.97 11.75
C ALA A 506 31.98 8.17 11.39
N SER A 507 30.79 7.93 10.83
CA SER A 507 29.88 9.01 10.40
C SER A 507 28.86 9.41 11.47
N GLY A 508 28.57 8.53 12.42
CA GLY A 508 27.46 8.70 13.36
C GLY A 508 26.08 8.47 12.74
N GLU A 509 26.02 8.11 11.45
CA GLU A 509 24.78 7.74 10.78
C GLU A 509 24.22 6.45 11.37
N ASP A 510 22.90 6.35 11.39
CA ASP A 510 22.22 5.20 11.96
C ASP A 510 21.07 4.66 11.11
N MET A 511 20.85 3.36 11.24
CA MET A 511 19.75 2.64 10.62
C MET A 511 18.94 1.97 11.72
N VAL A 512 17.64 2.20 11.74
CA VAL A 512 16.73 1.70 12.78
C VAL A 512 15.78 0.66 12.21
N GLY A 513 15.76 -0.53 12.80
CA GLY A 513 14.78 -1.59 12.57
C GLY A 513 13.94 -1.83 13.81
N ARG A 514 12.63 -1.83 13.67
CA ARG A 514 11.70 -2.10 14.78
C ARG A 514 10.82 -3.29 14.45
N GLY A 515 10.44 -4.02 15.48
CA GLY A 515 9.43 -5.06 15.35
C GLY A 515 8.87 -5.48 16.69
N ARG A 516 7.72 -6.15 16.69
CA ARG A 516 7.09 -6.61 17.93
C ARG A 516 7.96 -7.63 18.67
N PHE A 517 8.58 -8.56 17.95
CA PHE A 517 9.38 -9.65 18.52
C PHE A 517 10.69 -9.93 17.79
N VAL A 518 10.84 -9.44 16.55
CA VAL A 518 12.03 -9.62 15.71
C VAL A 518 12.31 -8.30 15.01
N ALA A 519 13.57 -7.90 14.97
CA ALA A 519 14.07 -6.83 14.13
C ALA A 519 15.31 -7.30 13.36
N SER A 520 15.52 -6.76 12.17
CA SER A 520 16.69 -7.04 11.35
C SER A 520 17.15 -5.78 10.64
N GLN A 521 18.45 -5.58 10.54
CA GLN A 521 19.06 -4.53 9.73
C GLN A 521 20.32 -5.03 9.03
N ARG A 522 20.67 -4.37 7.93
CA ARG A 522 21.90 -4.62 7.18
C ARG A 522 22.74 -3.36 7.14
N ILE A 523 24.04 -3.51 7.31
CA ILE A 523 25.01 -2.45 7.11
C ILE A 523 26.16 -2.97 6.25
N CYS A 524 26.61 -2.20 5.27
CA CYS A 524 27.65 -2.60 4.33
C CYS A 524 28.90 -1.75 4.48
N ALA A 525 30.07 -2.33 4.23
CA ALA A 525 31.31 -1.58 4.09
C ALA A 525 31.63 -1.37 2.61
N GLY A 526 32.24 -0.22 2.29
CA GLY A 526 32.83 0.02 0.98
C GLY A 526 34.17 -0.71 0.82
N THR A 527 35.12 -0.08 0.16
CA THR A 527 36.45 -0.65 -0.09
C THR A 527 37.36 -0.74 1.14
N SER A 528 36.97 -0.12 2.26
CA SER A 528 37.68 -0.16 3.54
C SER A 528 36.79 -0.74 4.63
N PRO A 529 37.36 -1.42 5.65
CA PRO A 529 36.56 -1.97 6.75
C PRO A 529 35.81 -0.86 7.46
N ARG A 530 34.58 -1.15 7.88
CA ARG A 530 33.71 -0.20 8.58
C ARG A 530 33.49 -0.66 10.01
N LYS A 531 33.72 0.22 10.99
CA LYS A 531 33.35 -0.04 12.39
C LYS A 531 31.90 0.35 12.60
N ALA A 532 31.14 -0.55 13.20
CA ALA A 532 29.75 -0.32 13.51
C ALA A 532 29.42 -0.80 14.92
N ARG A 533 28.36 -0.23 15.49
CA ARG A 533 27.79 -0.67 16.77
C ARG A 533 26.34 -1.08 16.57
N VAL A 534 25.96 -2.22 17.12
CA VAL A 534 24.55 -2.56 17.32
C VAL A 534 24.10 -2.01 18.66
N GLU A 535 22.93 -1.39 18.67
CA GLU A 535 22.22 -0.97 19.87
C GLU A 535 20.85 -1.65 19.89
N LEU A 536 20.52 -2.31 20.99
CA LEU A 536 19.27 -3.04 21.17
C LEU A 536 18.54 -2.51 22.39
N ARG A 537 17.23 -2.32 22.23
CA ARG A 537 16.31 -1.98 23.31
C ARG A 537 15.01 -2.74 23.14
N VAL A 538 14.27 -2.90 24.23
CA VAL A 538 12.90 -3.41 24.23
C VAL A 538 11.97 -2.37 24.83
N ASP A 539 10.72 -2.30 24.36
CA ASP A 539 9.73 -1.37 24.87
C ASP A 539 9.13 -1.87 26.19
N THR A 540 8.87 -3.19 26.29
CA THR A 540 8.16 -3.77 27.43
C THR A 540 8.83 -5.03 27.96
N GLY A 541 8.97 -5.10 29.29
CA GLY A 541 9.34 -6.29 30.05
C GLY A 541 10.85 -6.62 30.01
N PRO A 542 11.41 -7.19 31.10
CA PRO A 542 12.70 -7.84 31.01
C PRO A 542 12.57 -9.12 30.16
N VAL A 543 13.45 -9.29 29.18
CA VAL A 543 13.36 -10.40 28.23
C VAL A 543 14.74 -10.84 27.78
N LYS A 544 14.88 -12.16 27.58
CA LYS A 544 16.06 -12.73 26.91
C LYS A 544 15.81 -12.76 25.41
N GLY A 545 16.86 -12.56 24.63
CA GLY A 545 16.79 -12.63 23.19
C GLY A 545 18.01 -13.31 22.60
N LEU A 546 17.94 -13.57 21.30
CA LEU A 546 19.07 -14.00 20.49
C LEU A 546 19.44 -12.90 19.51
N VAL A 547 20.74 -12.68 19.32
CA VAL A 547 21.30 -11.80 18.30
C VAL A 547 22.18 -12.63 17.40
N LEU A 548 21.87 -12.60 16.10
CA LEU A 548 22.67 -13.20 15.05
C LEU A 548 23.28 -12.09 14.22
N MET A 549 24.61 -12.10 14.13
CA MET A 549 25.37 -11.29 13.18
C MET A 549 25.98 -12.23 12.16
N ARG A 550 25.78 -11.94 10.87
CA ARG A 550 26.34 -12.78 9.80
C ARG A 550 26.77 -11.92 8.63
N GLU A 551 27.75 -12.41 7.88
CA GLU A 551 28.11 -11.82 6.59
C GLU A 551 26.98 -12.04 5.58
N GLY A 552 26.37 -10.95 5.12
CA GLY A 552 25.53 -10.91 3.94
C GLY A 552 26.44 -10.80 2.71
N LYS A 553 26.50 -11.88 1.90
CA LYS A 553 27.24 -11.91 0.64
C LYS A 553 26.46 -11.32 -0.53
#